data_AF-A0A7V9H442-F1
#
_entry.id   AF-A0A7V9H442-F1
#
_cell.length_a   1.000
_cell.length_b   1.000
_cell.length_c   1.000
_cell.angle_alpha   90.00
_cell.angle_beta   90.00
_cell.angle_gamma   90.00
#
_symmetry.space_group_name_H-M   'P 1'
#
loop_
_entity.id
_entity.type
_entity.pdbx_description
1 polymer ?
#
loop_
_entity_poly.entity_id
_entity_poly.type
_entity_poly.pdbx_seq_one_letter_code
_entity_poly.pdbx_strand_id
1 'polypeptide(L)' 'MNAPYPLSAIVGQEDLKLALLLNAVSPEVGGVLVRGEKGTAKSTAVRALAKLLPPIEVVSGCPYSCDP' A
#
# COMPACT_ATOMS: atom_id res chain seq x y z
N MET A 1 -3.26 -14.97 -13.10
CA MET A 1 -3.29 -14.11 -11.90
C MET A 1 -2.94 -12.71 -12.33
N ASN A 2 -3.85 -11.74 -12.19
CA ASN A 2 -3.67 -10.42 -12.77
C ASN A 2 -2.78 -9.57 -11.84
N ALA A 3 -1.70 -9.01 -12.36
CA ALA A 3 -0.86 -8.10 -11.59
C ALA A 3 -1.68 -6.88 -11.16
N PRO A 4 -1.49 -6.35 -9.93
CA PRO A 4 -2.08 -5.08 -9.54
C PRO A 4 -1.73 -3.98 -10.54
N TYR A 5 -2.64 -3.04 -10.77
CA TYR A 5 -2.38 -1.87 -11.62
C TYR A 5 -1.15 -1.10 -11.08
N PRO A 6 -0.19 -0.69 -11.92
CA PRO A 6 1.05 -0.09 -11.45
C PRO A 6 0.83 1.27 -10.79
N LEU A 7 1.51 1.52 -9.66
CA LEU A 7 1.35 2.74 -8.86
C LEU A 7 1.68 4.01 -9.67
N SER A 8 2.72 3.93 -10.51
CA SER A 8 3.16 5.02 -11.37
C SER A 8 2.16 5.39 -12.47
N ALA A 9 1.26 4.47 -12.86
CA ALA A 9 0.23 4.74 -13.86
C ALA A 9 -1.04 5.35 -13.26
N ILE A 10 -1.16 5.44 -11.94
CA ILE A 10 -2.28 6.14 -11.29
C ILE A 10 -2.10 7.63 -11.51
N VAL A 11 -3.05 8.24 -12.21
CA VAL A 11 -3.03 9.68 -12.51
C VAL A 11 -3.46 10.48 -11.28
N GLY A 12 -2.69 11.52 -10.95
CA GLY A 12 -2.94 12.39 -9.80
C GLY A 12 -2.78 11.67 -8.45
N GLN A 13 -3.53 12.11 -7.44
CA GLN A 13 -3.48 11.57 -6.06
C GLN A 13 -2.10 11.72 -5.41
N GLU A 14 -1.43 12.86 -5.65
CA GLU A 14 -0.06 13.09 -5.18
C GLU A 14 0.05 13.01 -3.66
N ASP A 15 -0.90 13.55 -2.92
CA ASP A 15 -0.94 13.46 -1.45
C ASP A 15 -1.08 12.01 -0.96
N LEU A 16 -1.91 11.20 -1.64
CA LEU A 16 -2.06 9.78 -1.29
C LEU A 16 -0.78 9.01 -1.58
N LYS A 17 -0.20 9.20 -2.76
CA LYS A 17 1.06 8.54 -3.14
C LYS A 17 2.16 8.92 -2.15
N LEU A 18 2.30 10.20 -1.83
CA LEU A 18 3.28 10.69 -0.87
C LEU A 18 3.05 10.08 0.52
N ALA A 19 1.83 10.12 1.04
CA ALA A 19 1.52 9.56 2.36
C ALA A 19 1.85 8.06 2.44
N LEU A 20 1.54 7.30 1.40
CA LEU A 20 1.86 5.87 1.32
C LEU A 20 3.37 5.61 1.24
N LEU A 21 4.11 6.42 0.45
CA LEU A 21 5.57 6.31 0.36
C LEU A 21 6.25 6.69 1.67
N LEU A 22 5.78 7.73 2.36
CA LEU A 22 6.28 8.12 3.67
C LEU A 22 6.08 7.01 4.70
N ASN A 23 4.89 6.41 4.75
CA ASN A 23 4.61 5.30 5.65
C ASN A 23 5.46 4.06 5.34
N ALA A 24 5.76 3.80 4.06
CA ALA A 24 6.63 2.71 3.65
C ALA A 24 8.10 2.93 4.05
N VAL A 25 8.56 4.19 4.10
CA VAL A 25 9.93 4.54 4.52
C VAL A 25 10.06 4.60 6.04
N SER A 26 9.08 5.20 6.71
CA SER A 26 9.07 5.42 8.15
C SER A 26 7.70 5.03 8.71
N PRO A 27 7.54 3.77 9.16
CA PRO A 27 6.29 3.30 9.75
C PRO A 27 5.90 4.04 11.04
N GLU A 28 6.85 4.68 11.75
CA GLU A 28 6.56 5.47 12.96
C GLU A 28 5.70 6.72 12.71
N VAL A 29 5.55 7.16 11.45
CA VAL A 29 4.58 8.18 11.05
C VAL A 29 3.14 7.77 11.41
N GLY A 30 2.90 6.45 11.56
CA GLY A 30 1.59 5.90 11.86
C GLY A 30 0.73 5.72 10.61
N GLY A 31 -0.50 5.23 10.80
CA GLY A 31 -1.38 4.86 9.69
C GLY A 31 -1.91 6.04 8.87
N VAL A 32 -2.14 5.80 7.58
CA VAL A 32 -2.72 6.80 6.64
C VAL A 32 -4.23 6.62 6.54
N LEU A 33 -5.00 7.64 6.92
CA LEU A 33 -6.45 7.67 6.73
C LEU A 33 -6.82 8.30 5.38
N VAL A 34 -7.29 7.48 4.44
CA VAL A 34 -7.67 7.94 3.10
C VAL A 34 -9.18 8.12 2.98
N ARG A 35 -9.63 9.37 2.80
CA ARG A 35 -11.04 9.72 2.54
C ARG A 35 -11.25 10.08 1.07
N GLY A 36 -12.46 9.84 0.56
CA GLY A 36 -12.85 10.19 -0.80
C GLY A 36 -14.03 9.36 -1.30
N GLU A 37 -14.51 9.62 -2.49
CA GLU A 37 -15.65 8.91 -3.08
C GLU A 37 -15.29 7.49 -3.53
N LYS A 38 -16.30 6.67 -3.81
CA LYS A 38 -16.12 5.35 -4.44
C LYS A 38 -15.64 5.56 -5.88
N GLY A 39 -14.75 4.68 -6.36
CA GLY A 39 -14.23 4.76 -7.74
C GLY A 39 -12.97 5.62 -7.90
N THR A 40 -12.45 6.22 -6.83
CA THR A 40 -11.24 7.06 -6.84
C THR A 40 -9.92 6.28 -6.78
N ALA A 41 -9.92 4.97 -7.04
CA ALA A 41 -8.72 4.12 -7.04
C ALA A 41 -7.90 4.06 -5.72
N LYS A 42 -8.46 4.47 -4.57
CA LYS A 42 -7.78 4.44 -3.25
C LYS A 42 -7.21 3.06 -2.90
N SER A 43 -8.03 2.01 -2.97
CA SER A 43 -7.58 0.63 -2.69
C SER A 43 -6.69 0.07 -3.80
N THR A 44 -6.77 0.62 -5.02
CA THR A 44 -5.86 0.28 -6.11
C THR A 44 -4.45 0.79 -5.80
N ALA A 45 -4.31 2.03 -5.32
CA ALA A 45 -3.00 2.60 -4.95
C ALA A 45 -2.30 1.79 -3.85
N VAL A 46 -3.02 1.39 -2.82
CA VAL A 46 -2.47 0.57 -1.71
C VAL A 46 -1.97 -0.79 -2.23
N ARG A 47 -2.77 -1.49 -3.05
CA ARG A 47 -2.38 -2.78 -3.63
C ARG A 47 -1.21 -2.66 -4.62
N ALA A 48 -1.15 -1.55 -5.35
CA ALA A 48 -0.05 -1.25 -6.26
C ALA A 48 1.27 -1.07 -5.50
N LEU A 49 1.25 -0.31 -4.40
CA LEU A 49 2.44 -0.14 -3.55
C LEU A 49 2.88 -1.46 -2.91
N ALA A 50 1.95 -2.24 -2.36
CA ALA A 50 2.26 -3.54 -1.75
C ALA A 50 2.98 -4.50 -2.71
N LYS A 51 2.76 -4.36 -4.03
CA LYS A 51 3.45 -5.16 -5.05
C LYS A 51 4.89 -4.70 -5.34
N LEU A 52 5.20 -3.43 -5.05
CA LEU A 52 6.53 -2.85 -5.24
C LEU A 52 7.46 -3.15 -4.05
N LEU A 53 6.90 -3.38 -2.87
CA LEU A 53 7.67 -3.65 -1.66
C LEU A 53 8.21 -5.09 -1.64
N PRO A 54 9.36 -5.33 -0.99
CA PRO A 54 9.88 -6.67 -0.76
C PRO A 54 8.89 -7.52 0.04
N PRO A 55 8.93 -8.86 -0.11
CA PRO A 55 8.22 -9.73 0.81
C PRO A 55 8.75 -9.56 2.24
N ILE A 56 7.87 -9.69 3.22
CA ILE A 56 8.22 -9.73 4.64
C ILE A 56 8.37 -11.17 5.11
N GLU A 57 9.23 -11.38 6.11
CA GLU A 57 9.30 -12.64 6.83
C GLU A 57 8.12 -12.76 7.79
N VAL A 58 7.50 -13.94 7.85
CA VAL A 58 6.31 -14.18 8.68
C VAL A 58 6.33 -15.60 9.23
N VAL A 59 5.72 -15.80 10.41
CA VAL A 59 5.47 -17.15 10.94
C VAL A 59 4.63 -17.95 9.94
N SER A 60 5.14 -19.12 9.54
CA SER A 60 4.47 -20.02 8.58
C SER A 60 3.05 -20.38 9.06
N GLY A 61 2.05 -20.05 8.24
CA GLY A 61 0.65 -20.35 8.53
C GLY A 61 -0.07 -19.33 9.45
N CYS A 62 0.58 -18.27 9.93
CA CYS A 62 -0.11 -17.21 10.66
C CYS A 62 -0.96 -16.35 9.68
N PRO A 63 -2.29 -16.28 9.83
CA PRO A 63 -3.16 -15.49 8.94
C PRO A 63 -2.98 -13.97 9.13
N TYR A 64 -2.28 -13.56 10.18
CA TYR A 64 -2.05 -12.16 10.55
C TYR A 64 -0.67 -11.66 10.18
N SER A 65 0.15 -12.45 9.46
CA SER A 65 1.53 -12.07 9.11
C SER A 65 2.36 -11.66 10.33
N CYS A 66 2.28 -12.49 11.38
CA CYS A 66 3.02 -12.32 12.63
C CYS A 66 4.53 -12.22 12.35
N ASP A 67 5.22 -11.29 13.02
CA ASP A 67 6.68 -11.20 13.04
C ASP A 67 7.26 -12.55 13.53
N PRO A 68 8.27 -13.12 12.84
CA PRO A 68 8.82 -14.44 13.13
C PRO A 68 9.51 -14.55 14.50
#